data_AF-A0A3G8LYJ9-F1
#
_entry.id   AF-A0A3G8LYJ9-F1
#
_cell.length_a   1.000
_cell.length_b   1.000
_cell.length_c   1.000
_cell.angle_alpha   90.00
_cell.angle_beta   90.00
_cell.angle_gamma   90.00
#
_symmetry.space_group_name_H-M   'P 1'
#
loop_
_entity.id
_entity.type
_entity.pdbx_description
1 polymer ?
#
loop_
_entity_poly.entity_id
_entity_poly.type
_entity_poly.pdbx_seq_one_letter_code
_entity_poly.pdbx_strand_id
1 'polypeptide(L)'
;MTEQETEIETQAIIFAKANRTRIARELTDLGKYPADQQPVSIFMCGSPGAGKTEASKAFIEVFDETGIIRLDPDELRVYFQEYTGKNSYLFQKAVSFIVERTLDRIFNNDQSFILDGTLSNFDVACKNIDRSLMRNRAVLIIFVYQEPELAWEFVQAREKLEGRGILPSIFIDQFLNSQKVVRQVKTKYGASIKIDLLIKNNDGSTHIYHDNITAVEHHIRNEYTRTELIRLLNLPPEPIF
;
A
#
# COMPACT_ATOMS: atom_id res chain seq x y z
N MET A 1 -2.75 -16.03 18.23
CA MET A 1 -3.02 -16.92 17.10
C MET A 1 -3.23 -18.33 17.62
N THR A 2 -4.15 -19.07 17.03
CA THR A 2 -4.39 -20.50 17.33
C THR A 2 -3.34 -21.39 16.65
N GLU A 3 -3.27 -22.66 17.03
CA GLU A 3 -2.41 -23.65 16.37
C GLU A 3 -2.76 -23.80 14.88
N GLN A 4 -4.06 -23.84 14.56
CA GLN A 4 -4.55 -23.89 13.18
C GLN A 4 -4.15 -22.65 12.37
N GLU A 5 -4.27 -21.45 12.94
CA GLU A 5 -3.84 -20.20 12.28
C GLU A 5 -2.33 -20.18 12.02
N THR A 6 -1.55 -20.76 12.95
CA THR A 6 -0.09 -20.86 12.84
C THR A 6 0.30 -21.84 11.72
N GLU A 7 -0.41 -22.96 11.58
CA GLU A 7 -0.21 -23.91 10.50
C GLU A 7 -0.53 -23.27 9.13
N ILE A 8 -1.65 -22.55 9.03
CA ILE A 8 -2.03 -21.84 7.80
C ILE A 8 -0.96 -20.81 7.40
N GLU A 9 -0.50 -19.98 8.34
CA GLU A 9 0.56 -19.01 8.08
C GLU A 9 1.86 -19.70 7.61
N THR A 10 2.22 -20.82 8.25
CA THR A 10 3.43 -21.57 7.92
C THR A 10 3.36 -22.16 6.51
N GLN A 11 2.25 -22.80 6.16
CA GLN A 11 2.05 -23.36 4.81
C GLN A 11 2.03 -22.27 3.74
N ALA A 12 1.41 -21.11 4.02
CA ALA A 12 1.44 -19.98 3.11
C ALA A 12 2.87 -19.48 2.85
N ILE A 13 3.71 -19.39 3.89
CA ILE A 13 5.11 -18.99 3.75
C ILE A 13 5.91 -20.02 2.93
N ILE A 14 5.73 -21.31 3.19
CA ILE A 14 6.38 -22.40 2.42
C ILE A 14 6.00 -22.28 0.94
N PHE A 15 4.70 -22.17 0.65
CA PHE A 15 4.20 -22.00 -0.71
C PHE A 15 4.80 -20.76 -1.39
N ALA A 16 4.77 -19.61 -0.72
CA ALA A 16 5.29 -18.36 -1.26
C ALA A 16 6.79 -18.47 -1.59
N LYS A 17 7.60 -19.04 -0.70
CA LYS A 17 9.04 -19.23 -0.95
C LYS A 17 9.32 -20.13 -2.14
N ALA A 18 8.54 -21.20 -2.31
CA ALA A 18 8.67 -22.12 -3.44
C ALA A 18 8.19 -21.51 -4.77
N ASN A 19 7.15 -20.67 -4.74
CA ASN A 19 6.46 -20.20 -5.96
C ASN A 19 6.76 -18.75 -6.35
N ARG A 20 7.29 -17.91 -5.46
CA ARG A 20 7.48 -16.46 -5.70
C ARG A 20 8.23 -16.14 -6.98
N THR A 21 9.19 -16.96 -7.41
CA THR A 21 9.91 -16.71 -8.67
C THR A 21 9.04 -16.96 -9.90
N ARG A 22 8.18 -18.00 -9.88
CA ARG A 22 7.22 -18.27 -10.96
C ARG A 22 6.18 -17.16 -11.02
N ILE A 23 5.55 -16.84 -9.89
CA ILE A 23 4.54 -15.78 -9.78
C ILE A 23 5.11 -14.43 -10.22
N ALA A 24 6.31 -14.07 -9.73
CA ALA A 24 6.96 -12.83 -10.14
C ALA A 24 7.25 -12.78 -11.64
N ARG A 25 7.55 -13.90 -12.32
CA ARG A 25 7.74 -13.91 -13.79
C ARG A 25 6.44 -13.60 -14.52
N GLU A 26 5.33 -14.18 -14.06
CA GLU A 26 3.99 -13.94 -14.63
C GLU A 26 3.56 -12.48 -14.45
N LEU A 27 3.80 -11.90 -13.27
CA LEU A 27 3.44 -10.52 -12.96
C LEU A 27 4.32 -9.48 -13.69
N THR A 28 5.52 -9.86 -14.15
CA THR A 28 6.49 -8.97 -14.80
C THR A 28 6.79 -9.38 -16.23
N ASP A 29 5.83 -10.01 -16.90
CA ASP A 29 6.01 -10.49 -18.27
C ASP A 29 6.43 -9.35 -19.22
N LEU A 30 7.55 -9.52 -19.93
CA LEU A 30 8.12 -8.48 -20.80
C LEU A 30 7.33 -8.29 -22.11
N GLY A 31 6.52 -9.27 -22.51
CA GLY A 31 5.62 -9.13 -23.66
C GLY A 31 4.40 -8.29 -23.31
N LYS A 32 3.94 -8.35 -22.05
CA LYS A 32 2.84 -7.52 -21.55
C LYS A 32 3.29 -6.14 -21.08
N TYR A 33 4.43 -6.07 -20.39
CA TYR A 33 4.97 -4.85 -19.80
C TYR A 33 6.41 -4.67 -20.28
N PRO A 34 6.66 -3.91 -21.36
CA PRO A 34 8.01 -3.75 -21.89
C PRO A 34 8.93 -2.98 -20.91
N ALA A 35 10.24 -3.07 -21.14
CA ALA A 35 11.21 -2.26 -20.41
C ALA A 35 11.10 -0.79 -20.83
N ASP A 36 11.21 0.12 -19.86
CA ASP A 36 11.21 1.56 -20.09
C ASP A 36 12.63 2.10 -20.18
N GLN A 37 12.84 3.07 -21.07
CA GLN A 37 14.12 3.80 -21.12
C GLN A 37 14.31 4.71 -19.90
N GLN A 38 13.21 5.18 -19.32
CA GLN A 38 13.18 6.04 -18.14
C GLN A 38 12.13 5.52 -17.15
N PRO A 39 12.41 4.40 -16.48
CA PRO A 39 11.40 3.75 -15.66
C PRO A 39 11.05 4.57 -14.42
N VAL A 40 9.77 4.55 -14.06
CA VAL A 40 9.23 5.26 -12.91
C VAL A 40 8.84 4.31 -11.78
N SER A 41 8.97 4.77 -10.54
CA SER A 41 8.60 4.04 -9.34
C SER A 41 7.57 4.83 -8.57
N ILE A 42 6.34 4.33 -8.57
CA ILE A 42 5.20 4.97 -7.93
C ILE A 42 4.83 4.15 -6.69
N PHE A 43 4.72 4.82 -5.55
CA PHE A 43 4.32 4.21 -4.28
C PHE A 43 3.02 4.85 -3.82
N MET A 44 1.96 4.05 -3.66
CA MET A 44 0.76 4.52 -2.99
C MET A 44 1.02 4.62 -1.49
N CYS A 45 0.46 5.65 -0.86
CA CYS A 45 0.50 5.87 0.58
C CYS A 45 -0.90 6.25 1.06
N GLY A 46 -1.26 5.81 2.27
CA GLY A 46 -2.55 6.14 2.88
C GLY A 46 -3.15 4.99 3.66
N SER A 47 -4.05 5.31 4.59
CA SER A 47 -4.71 4.33 5.45
C SER A 47 -5.56 3.32 4.67
N PRO A 48 -5.92 2.17 5.25
CA PRO A 48 -7.03 1.37 4.76
C PRO A 48 -8.28 2.25 4.59
N GLY A 49 -9.07 2.00 3.55
CA GLY A 49 -10.26 2.80 3.25
C GLY A 49 -9.99 4.20 2.69
N ALA A 50 -8.73 4.64 2.53
CA ALA A 50 -8.45 5.98 1.99
C ALA A 50 -8.76 6.14 0.48
N GLY A 51 -9.07 5.06 -0.23
CA GLY A 51 -9.33 5.10 -1.69
C GLY A 51 -8.09 4.96 -2.57
N LYS A 52 -7.03 4.30 -2.08
CA LYS A 52 -5.77 4.07 -2.83
C LYS A 52 -5.97 3.18 -4.04
N THR A 53 -6.76 2.11 -3.90
CA THR A 53 -7.02 1.14 -4.98
C THR A 53 -7.75 1.78 -6.15
N GLU A 54 -8.71 2.64 -5.86
CA GLU A 54 -9.45 3.42 -6.86
C GLU A 54 -8.54 4.45 -7.52
N ALA A 55 -7.71 5.15 -6.73
CA ALA A 55 -6.76 6.12 -7.25
C ALA A 55 -5.68 5.46 -8.15
N SER A 56 -5.15 4.30 -7.77
CA SER A 56 -4.13 3.59 -8.53
C SER A 56 -4.68 3.01 -9.83
N LYS A 57 -5.93 2.51 -9.84
CA LYS A 57 -6.62 2.08 -11.06
C LYS A 57 -6.91 3.24 -12.01
N ALA A 58 -7.47 4.33 -11.49
CA ALA A 58 -7.73 5.53 -12.28
C ALA A 58 -6.43 6.13 -12.86
N PHE A 59 -5.32 6.07 -12.11
CA PHE A 59 -4.02 6.48 -12.62
C PHE A 59 -3.61 5.62 -13.82
N ILE A 60 -3.71 4.30 -13.73
CA ILE A 60 -3.34 3.40 -14.84
C ILE A 60 -4.22 3.60 -16.07
N GLU A 61 -5.53 3.80 -15.90
CA GLU A 61 -6.45 4.05 -17.02
C GLU A 61 -6.04 5.27 -17.85
N VAL A 62 -5.45 6.29 -17.23
CA VAL A 62 -4.91 7.48 -17.94
C VAL A 62 -3.63 7.15 -18.73
N PHE A 63 -2.89 6.12 -18.31
CA PHE A 63 -1.60 5.71 -18.87
C PHE A 63 -1.65 4.30 -19.48
N ASP A 64 -2.81 3.82 -19.92
CA ASP A 64 -3.06 2.41 -20.26
C ASP A 64 -2.11 1.90 -21.39
N GLU A 65 -1.60 2.81 -22.23
CA GLU A 65 -0.62 2.51 -23.29
C GLU A 65 0.84 2.35 -22.80
N THR A 66 1.15 2.71 -21.55
CA THR A 66 2.52 2.80 -21.03
C THR A 66 3.07 1.48 -20.46
N GLY A 67 2.22 0.47 -20.24
CA GLY A 67 2.69 -0.83 -19.72
C GLY A 67 3.20 -0.78 -18.28
N ILE A 68 2.69 0.13 -17.44
CA ILE A 68 3.04 0.21 -16.01
C ILE A 68 2.45 -0.98 -15.24
N ILE A 69 3.26 -1.63 -14.41
CA ILE A 69 2.82 -2.75 -13.57
C ILE A 69 2.15 -2.22 -12.31
N ARG A 70 0.87 -2.57 -12.08
CA ARG A 70 0.24 -2.44 -10.75
C ARG A 70 0.55 -3.65 -9.90
N LEU A 71 1.19 -3.43 -8.75
CA LEU A 71 1.44 -4.47 -7.76
C LEU A 71 0.64 -4.15 -6.50
N ASP A 72 -0.47 -4.85 -6.32
CA ASP A 72 -1.32 -4.75 -5.13
C ASP A 72 -1.13 -5.99 -4.24
N PRO A 73 -0.53 -5.86 -3.03
CA PRO A 73 -0.39 -6.97 -2.10
C PRO A 73 -1.72 -7.67 -1.74
N ASP A 74 -2.84 -6.95 -1.71
CA ASP A 74 -4.14 -7.53 -1.39
C ASP A 74 -4.63 -8.48 -2.49
N GLU A 75 -4.31 -8.21 -3.76
CA GLU A 75 -4.65 -9.05 -4.91
C GLU A 75 -3.82 -10.33 -4.97
N LEU A 76 -2.63 -10.35 -4.37
CA LEU A 76 -1.77 -11.54 -4.34
C LEU A 76 -2.27 -12.65 -3.41
N ARG A 77 -3.29 -12.38 -2.57
CA ARG A 77 -3.81 -13.39 -1.65
C ARG A 77 -4.54 -14.53 -2.36
N VAL A 78 -4.97 -14.33 -3.61
CA VAL A 78 -5.65 -15.35 -4.42
C VAL A 78 -4.77 -16.57 -4.73
N TYR A 79 -3.45 -16.44 -4.59
CA TYR A 79 -2.52 -17.56 -4.80
C TYR A 79 -2.54 -18.59 -3.66
N PHE A 80 -3.14 -18.29 -2.50
CA PHE A 80 -3.16 -19.19 -1.35
C PHE A 80 -4.52 -19.88 -1.21
N GLN A 81 -4.50 -21.21 -1.26
CA GLN A 81 -5.72 -22.03 -1.21
C GLN A 81 -6.56 -21.82 0.05
N GLU A 82 -5.90 -21.61 1.20
CA GLU A 82 -6.56 -21.41 2.51
C GLU A 82 -7.08 -19.99 2.73
N TYR A 83 -6.92 -19.08 1.75
CA TYR A 83 -7.39 -17.69 1.90
C TYR A 83 -8.91 -17.58 1.74
N THR A 84 -9.56 -16.99 2.75
CA THR A 84 -11.03 -16.86 2.83
C THR A 84 -11.51 -15.41 2.98
N GLY A 85 -10.63 -14.43 2.83
CA GLY A 85 -10.93 -13.02 3.14
C GLY A 85 -10.78 -12.70 4.63
N LYS A 86 -11.50 -13.42 5.49
CA LYS A 86 -11.52 -13.18 6.95
C LYS A 86 -10.16 -13.39 7.63
N ASN A 87 -9.38 -14.33 7.09
CA ASN A 87 -8.06 -14.68 7.60
C ASN A 87 -6.92 -13.95 6.87
N SER A 88 -7.20 -12.80 6.23
CA SER A 88 -6.22 -12.03 5.44
C SER A 88 -4.91 -11.73 6.18
N TYR A 89 -4.98 -11.52 7.49
CA TYR A 89 -3.83 -11.22 8.35
C TYR A 89 -2.81 -12.37 8.42
N LEU A 90 -3.23 -13.63 8.20
CA LEU A 90 -2.34 -14.80 8.18
C LEU A 90 -1.40 -14.83 6.97
N PHE A 91 -1.74 -14.12 5.88
CA PHE A 91 -1.01 -14.20 4.62
C PHE A 91 -0.03 -13.05 4.42
N GLN A 92 0.04 -12.07 5.32
CA GLN A 92 0.85 -10.87 5.14
C GLN A 92 2.33 -11.18 4.89
N LYS A 93 2.93 -12.09 5.68
CA LYS A 93 4.33 -12.50 5.51
C LYS A 93 4.56 -13.28 4.22
N ALA A 94 3.61 -14.12 3.83
CA ALA A 94 3.70 -14.90 2.60
C ALA A 94 3.63 -13.99 1.36
N VAL A 95 2.70 -13.04 1.37
CA VAL A 95 2.55 -12.01 0.33
C VAL A 95 3.80 -11.16 0.21
N SER A 96 4.44 -10.75 1.32
CA SER A 96 5.65 -9.93 1.26
C SER A 96 6.79 -10.62 0.51
N PHE A 97 6.95 -11.94 0.65
CA PHE A 97 7.95 -12.69 -0.13
C PHE A 97 7.69 -12.65 -1.65
N ILE A 98 6.42 -12.63 -2.06
CA ILE A 98 6.04 -12.50 -3.47
C ILE A 98 6.30 -11.07 -3.94
N VAL A 99 5.84 -10.06 -3.20
CA VAL A 99 6.05 -8.64 -3.52
C VAL A 99 7.54 -8.31 -3.68
N GLU A 100 8.38 -8.72 -2.73
CA GLU A 100 9.83 -8.47 -2.81
C GLU A 100 10.44 -9.11 -4.07
N ARG A 101 10.05 -10.35 -4.37
CA ARG A 101 10.57 -11.05 -5.56
C ARG A 101 10.07 -10.44 -6.86
N THR A 102 8.83 -9.95 -6.89
CA THR A 102 8.28 -9.22 -8.04
C THR A 102 9.02 -7.91 -8.24
N LEU A 103 9.24 -7.11 -7.18
CA LEU A 103 10.02 -5.88 -7.26
C LEU A 103 11.45 -6.14 -7.75
N ASP A 104 12.13 -7.19 -7.28
CA ASP A 104 13.46 -7.57 -7.79
C ASP A 104 13.47 -7.75 -9.31
N ARG A 105 12.42 -8.37 -9.87
CA ARG A 105 12.31 -8.57 -11.31
C ARG A 105 11.99 -7.27 -12.04
N ILE A 106 11.05 -6.48 -11.54
CA ILE A 106 10.70 -5.16 -12.08
C ILE A 106 11.95 -4.28 -12.22
N PHE A 107 12.78 -4.24 -11.16
CA PHE A 107 14.05 -3.48 -11.20
C PHE A 107 15.06 -4.05 -12.18
N ASN A 108 15.15 -5.37 -12.34
CA ASN A 108 16.09 -5.99 -13.28
C ASN A 108 15.66 -5.87 -14.75
N ASN A 109 14.37 -5.71 -14.98
CA ASN A 109 13.76 -5.58 -16.29
C ASN A 109 13.55 -4.11 -16.70
N ASP A 110 13.92 -3.15 -15.86
CA ASP A 110 13.69 -1.72 -16.07
C ASP A 110 12.22 -1.38 -16.39
N GLN A 111 11.28 -2.06 -15.74
CA GLN A 111 9.83 -1.84 -15.92
C GLN A 111 9.32 -0.78 -14.94
N SER A 112 8.43 0.11 -15.36
CA SER A 112 7.71 1.02 -14.47
C SER A 112 6.67 0.30 -13.61
N PHE A 113 6.44 0.80 -12.38
CA PHE A 113 5.47 0.18 -11.49
C PHE A 113 4.75 1.16 -10.56
N ILE A 114 3.58 0.73 -10.10
CA ILE A 114 2.83 1.27 -8.96
C ILE A 114 2.73 0.18 -7.89
N LEU A 115 3.27 0.44 -6.70
CA LEU A 115 3.06 -0.42 -5.53
C LEU A 115 1.89 0.11 -4.72
N ASP A 116 0.75 -0.58 -4.76
CA ASP A 116 -0.48 -0.21 -4.06
C ASP A 116 -0.47 -0.66 -2.59
N GLY A 117 0.50 -0.13 -1.84
CA GLY A 117 0.65 -0.37 -0.41
C GLY A 117 0.13 0.78 0.45
N THR A 118 0.25 0.64 1.76
CA THR A 118 -0.05 1.74 2.70
C THR A 118 1.14 2.66 2.98
N LEU A 119 2.35 2.23 2.60
CA LEU A 119 3.62 2.90 2.91
C LEU A 119 3.74 3.24 4.42
N SER A 120 3.43 2.28 5.29
CA SER A 120 3.32 2.49 6.75
C SER A 120 4.54 2.04 7.57
N ASN A 121 5.56 1.48 6.93
CA ASN A 121 6.83 1.12 7.59
C ASN A 121 7.98 1.94 6.98
N PHE A 122 8.66 2.73 7.82
CA PHE A 122 9.69 3.66 7.37
C PHE A 122 10.90 2.96 6.74
N ASP A 123 11.37 1.86 7.34
CA ASP A 123 12.56 1.14 6.85
C ASP A 123 12.28 0.45 5.52
N VAL A 124 11.09 -0.15 5.37
CA VAL A 124 10.66 -0.75 4.10
C VAL A 124 10.47 0.32 3.03
N ALA A 125 9.89 1.47 3.37
CA ALA A 125 9.75 2.60 2.45
C ALA A 125 11.13 3.09 1.98
N CYS A 126 12.06 3.32 2.92
CA CYS A 126 13.43 3.72 2.61
C CYS A 126 14.12 2.70 1.70
N LYS A 127 14.08 1.41 2.04
CA LYS A 127 14.66 0.33 1.23
C LYS A 127 14.18 0.39 -0.22
N ASN A 128 12.88 0.56 -0.45
CA ASN A 128 12.32 0.59 -1.80
C ASN A 128 12.63 1.89 -2.56
N ILE A 129 12.63 3.04 -1.87
CA ILE A 129 13.02 4.33 -2.46
C ILE A 129 14.50 4.33 -2.83
N ASP A 130 15.37 3.91 -1.91
CA ASP A 130 16.82 3.82 -2.12
C ASP A 130 17.14 2.94 -3.33
N ARG A 131 16.49 1.77 -3.44
CA ARG A 131 16.60 0.88 -4.61
C ARG A 131 16.20 1.56 -5.91
N SER A 132 15.15 2.38 -5.89
CA SER A 132 14.66 3.09 -7.07
C SER A 132 15.63 4.18 -7.50
N LEU A 133 16.09 5.00 -6.55
CA LEU A 133 17.04 6.08 -6.79
C LEU A 133 18.41 5.57 -7.25
N MET A 134 18.92 4.46 -6.69
CA MET A 134 20.17 3.83 -7.13
C MET A 134 20.12 3.36 -8.59
N ARG A 135 18.93 3.15 -9.14
CA ARG A 135 18.71 2.80 -10.56
C ARG A 135 18.28 3.99 -11.41
N ASN A 136 18.49 5.22 -10.93
CA ASN A 136 18.15 6.47 -11.62
C ASN A 136 16.67 6.57 -12.04
N ARG A 137 15.77 5.98 -11.25
CA ARG A 137 14.32 5.99 -11.51
C ARG A 137 13.71 7.26 -10.93
N ALA A 138 12.74 7.83 -11.64
CA ALA A 138 11.90 8.87 -11.03
C ALA A 138 11.03 8.22 -9.94
N VAL A 139 11.00 8.82 -8.76
CA VAL A 139 10.22 8.32 -7.61
C VAL A 139 9.08 9.28 -7.30
N LEU A 140 7.87 8.75 -7.36
CA LEU A 140 6.63 9.44 -6.99
C LEU A 140 5.95 8.70 -5.84
N ILE A 141 5.55 9.42 -4.81
CA ILE A 141 4.65 8.93 -3.78
C ILE A 141 3.29 9.59 -4.00
N ILE A 142 2.23 8.80 -4.16
CA ILE A 142 0.87 9.31 -4.22
C ILE A 142 0.24 9.05 -2.84
N PHE A 143 0.15 10.10 -2.03
CA PHE A 143 -0.46 10.04 -0.72
C PHE A 143 -1.95 10.35 -0.83
N VAL A 144 -2.78 9.34 -0.58
CA VAL A 144 -4.23 9.47 -0.55
C VAL A 144 -4.68 9.63 0.90
N TYR A 145 -5.27 10.79 1.19
CA TYR A 145 -5.82 11.12 2.50
C TYR A 145 -7.35 11.10 2.47
N GLN A 146 -7.92 10.48 3.50
CA GLN A 146 -9.34 10.50 3.79
C GLN A 146 -9.53 10.72 5.29
N GLU A 147 -10.57 11.46 5.66
CA GLU A 147 -10.94 11.65 7.06
C GLU A 147 -11.16 10.27 7.73
N PRO A 148 -10.69 10.09 8.98
CA PRO A 148 -10.61 8.77 9.59
C PRO A 148 -11.98 8.09 9.74
N GLU A 149 -13.05 8.84 10.01
CA GLU A 149 -14.42 8.31 10.13
C GLU A 149 -14.86 7.65 8.82
N LEU A 150 -14.72 8.36 7.69
CA LEU A 150 -15.10 7.83 6.38
C LEU A 150 -14.19 6.69 5.92
N ALA A 151 -12.89 6.79 6.17
CA ALA A 151 -11.97 5.70 5.84
C ALA A 151 -12.34 4.43 6.64
N TRP A 152 -12.76 4.59 7.90
CA TRP A 152 -13.24 3.48 8.72
C TRP A 152 -14.58 2.93 8.22
N GLU A 153 -15.53 3.79 7.84
CA GLU A 153 -16.80 3.36 7.23
C GLU A 153 -16.57 2.53 5.96
N PHE A 154 -15.65 2.94 5.08
CA PHE A 154 -15.30 2.18 3.88
C PHE A 154 -14.66 0.83 4.21
N VAL A 155 -13.82 0.78 5.24
CA VAL A 155 -13.27 -0.48 5.75
C VAL A 155 -14.39 -1.42 6.22
N GLN A 156 -15.34 -0.92 6.99
CA GLN A 156 -16.48 -1.70 7.49
C GLN A 156 -17.41 -2.14 6.35
N ALA A 157 -17.65 -1.29 5.35
CA ALA A 157 -18.43 -1.63 4.16
C ALA A 157 -17.76 -2.76 3.37
N ARG A 158 -16.44 -2.66 3.15
CA ARG A 158 -15.65 -3.69 2.47
C ARG A 158 -15.64 -5.01 3.24
N GLU A 159 -15.56 -4.98 4.57
CA GLU A 159 -15.65 -6.20 5.38
C GLU A 159 -17.01 -6.91 5.18
N LYS A 160 -18.10 -6.16 5.11
CA LYS A 160 -19.44 -6.71 4.85
C LYS A 160 -19.58 -7.31 3.44
N LEU A 161 -18.98 -6.68 2.44
CA LEU A 161 -19.07 -7.11 1.03
C LEU A 161 -18.10 -8.24 0.66
N GLU A 162 -16.85 -8.14 1.11
CA GLU A 162 -15.75 -9.03 0.70
C GLU A 162 -15.30 -10.00 1.80
N GLY A 163 -15.83 -9.86 3.03
CA GLY A 163 -15.40 -10.64 4.18
C GLY A 163 -13.98 -10.31 4.69
N ARG A 164 -13.32 -9.29 4.13
CA ARG A 164 -11.96 -8.88 4.50
C ARG A 164 -11.98 -7.87 5.65
N GLY A 165 -11.99 -8.40 6.88
CA GLY A 165 -11.86 -7.59 8.10
C GLY A 165 -10.43 -7.11 8.34
N ILE A 166 -10.30 -6.03 9.11
CA ILE A 166 -9.05 -5.53 9.68
C ILE A 166 -9.27 -5.21 11.15
N LEU A 167 -8.30 -5.53 11.99
CA LEU A 167 -8.39 -5.18 13.40
C LEU A 167 -8.37 -3.66 13.57
N PRO A 168 -9.20 -3.08 14.46
CA PRO A 168 -9.23 -1.64 14.68
C PRO A 168 -7.86 -1.03 15.05
N SER A 169 -7.07 -1.74 15.86
CA SER A 169 -5.71 -1.32 16.22
C SER A 169 -4.78 -1.22 15.00
N ILE A 170 -4.88 -2.16 14.06
CA ILE A 170 -4.10 -2.15 12.81
C ILE A 170 -4.55 -0.99 11.92
N PHE A 171 -5.85 -0.70 11.85
CA PHE A 171 -6.35 0.47 11.12
C PHE A 171 -5.75 1.77 11.69
N ILE A 172 -5.82 1.96 13.00
CA ILE A 172 -5.27 3.14 13.68
C ILE A 172 -3.76 3.27 13.41
N ASP A 173 -3.01 2.17 13.58
CA ASP A 173 -1.58 2.17 13.32
C ASP A 173 -1.26 2.56 11.88
N GLN A 174 -1.96 2.00 10.90
CA GLN A 174 -1.70 2.33 9.50
C GLN A 174 -2.12 3.76 9.14
N PHE A 175 -3.19 4.28 9.75
CA PHE A 175 -3.62 5.67 9.58
C PHE A 175 -2.57 6.67 10.09
N LEU A 176 -2.07 6.47 11.31
CA LEU A 176 -1.06 7.34 11.89
C LEU A 176 0.30 7.16 11.22
N ASN A 177 0.70 5.92 10.96
CA ASN A 177 2.02 5.61 10.40
C ASN A 177 2.15 6.03 8.93
N SER A 178 1.10 5.94 8.11
CA SER A 178 1.18 6.41 6.72
C SER A 178 1.52 7.90 6.65
N GLN A 179 0.86 8.73 7.47
CA GLN A 179 1.15 10.15 7.62
C GLN A 179 2.56 10.42 8.16
N LYS A 180 2.97 9.68 9.20
CA LYS A 180 4.30 9.82 9.77
C LYS A 180 5.39 9.46 8.75
N VAL A 181 5.26 8.33 8.07
CA VAL A 181 6.24 7.83 7.11
C VAL A 181 6.36 8.77 5.92
N VAL A 182 5.25 9.25 5.34
CA VAL A 182 5.30 10.16 4.19
C VAL A 182 6.04 11.46 4.51
N ARG A 183 5.88 11.98 5.74
CA ARG A 183 6.66 13.13 6.22
C ARG A 183 8.15 12.81 6.36
N GLN A 184 8.46 11.69 7.02
CA GLN A 184 9.84 11.28 7.24
C GLN A 184 10.59 11.03 5.91
N VAL A 185 9.94 10.42 4.91
CA VAL A 185 10.56 10.23 3.60
C VAL A 185 10.72 11.55 2.84
N LYS A 186 9.76 12.50 2.93
CA LYS A 186 9.95 13.83 2.32
C LYS A 186 11.14 14.55 2.94
N THR A 187 11.28 14.51 4.25
CA THR A 187 12.43 15.09 4.97
C THR A 187 13.74 14.42 4.57
N LYS A 188 13.76 13.08 4.47
CA LYS A 188 14.98 12.32 4.15
C LYS A 188 15.46 12.55 2.72
N TYR A 189 14.54 12.52 1.75
CA TYR A 189 14.89 12.49 0.33
C TYR A 189 14.70 13.83 -0.39
N GLY A 190 13.96 14.78 0.20
CA GLY A 190 13.79 16.14 -0.30
C GLY A 190 13.34 16.19 -1.76
N ALA A 191 14.19 16.77 -2.61
CA ALA A 191 13.95 16.95 -4.04
C ALA A 191 14.19 15.69 -4.89
N SER A 192 14.80 14.64 -4.34
CA SER A 192 15.03 13.37 -5.06
C SER A 192 13.75 12.56 -5.26
N ILE A 193 12.67 12.91 -4.57
CA ILE A 193 11.34 12.30 -4.72
C ILE A 193 10.27 13.37 -4.87
N LYS A 194 9.18 13.02 -5.55
CA LYS A 194 7.94 13.80 -5.54
C LYS A 194 6.90 13.17 -4.63
N ILE A 195 6.07 14.01 -4.01
CA ILE A 195 4.93 13.55 -3.22
C ILE A 195 3.70 14.31 -3.68
N ASP A 196 2.75 13.60 -4.25
CA ASP A 196 1.46 14.14 -4.62
C ASP A 196 0.46 13.80 -3.52
N LEU A 197 -0.42 14.75 -3.18
CA LEU A 197 -1.46 14.56 -2.18
C LEU A 197 -2.84 14.60 -2.86
N LEU A 198 -3.60 13.52 -2.68
CA LEU A 198 -5.00 13.38 -3.07
C LEU A 198 -5.86 13.40 -1.81
N ILE A 199 -6.65 14.46 -1.63
CA ILE A 199 -7.63 14.56 -0.55
C ILE A 199 -9.00 14.13 -1.10
N LYS A 200 -9.62 13.14 -0.47
CA LYS A 200 -10.93 12.62 -0.86
C LYS A 200 -12.08 13.40 -0.22
N ASN A 201 -13.20 13.45 -0.92
CA ASN A 201 -14.49 13.95 -0.45
C ASN A 201 -15.23 12.89 0.36
N ASN A 202 -16.35 13.30 0.97
CA ASN A 202 -17.28 12.40 1.67
C ASN A 202 -17.91 11.35 0.74
N ASP A 203 -18.02 11.64 -0.55
CA ASP A 203 -18.51 10.70 -1.57
C ASP A 203 -17.39 9.83 -2.19
N GLY A 204 -16.15 9.95 -1.71
CA GLY A 204 -14.99 9.22 -2.23
C GLY A 204 -14.38 9.79 -3.52
N SER A 205 -14.97 10.84 -4.10
CA SER A 205 -14.37 11.57 -5.22
C SER A 205 -13.13 12.34 -4.76
N THR A 206 -12.20 12.67 -5.66
CA THR A 206 -11.05 13.52 -5.31
C THR A 206 -11.54 14.95 -5.15
N HIS A 207 -11.43 15.48 -3.94
CA HIS A 207 -11.76 16.86 -3.62
C HIS A 207 -10.66 17.82 -4.09
N ILE A 208 -9.43 17.51 -3.70
CA ILE A 208 -8.27 18.37 -3.91
C ILE A 208 -7.07 17.51 -4.31
N TYR A 209 -6.34 17.97 -5.32
CA TYR A 209 -5.04 17.44 -5.71
C TYR A 209 -3.97 18.52 -5.48
N HIS A 210 -2.87 18.12 -4.85
CA HIS A 210 -1.68 18.93 -4.70
C HIS A 210 -0.46 18.19 -5.27
N ASP A 211 0.15 18.76 -6.31
CA ASP A 211 1.39 18.25 -6.92
C ASP A 211 2.61 18.57 -6.06
N ASN A 212 3.49 17.57 -5.88
CA ASN A 212 4.80 17.69 -5.27
C ASN A 212 4.84 18.58 -3.99
N ILE A 213 3.99 18.25 -3.02
CA ILE A 213 3.89 18.97 -1.76
C ILE A 213 5.23 18.99 -1.00
N THR A 214 5.50 20.10 -0.32
CA THR A 214 6.71 20.29 0.49
C THR A 214 6.51 19.83 1.93
N ALA A 215 5.32 20.02 2.49
CA ALA A 215 4.93 19.61 3.83
C ALA A 215 3.46 19.18 3.83
N VAL A 216 3.16 18.03 4.45
CA VAL A 216 1.82 17.44 4.49
C VAL A 216 0.88 18.25 5.38
N GLU A 217 1.44 18.82 6.44
CA GLU A 217 0.78 19.60 7.50
C GLU A 217 0.17 20.91 6.98
N HIS A 218 0.65 21.42 5.85
CA HIS A 218 0.06 22.61 5.21
C HIS A 218 -1.28 22.32 4.54
N HIS A 219 -1.60 21.04 4.30
CA HIS A 219 -2.76 20.62 3.53
C HIS A 219 -3.76 19.82 4.36
N ILE A 220 -3.30 19.10 5.38
CA ILE A 220 -4.15 18.33 6.30
C ILE A 220 -4.30 19.11 7.61
N ARG A 221 -5.53 19.51 7.94
CA ARG A 221 -5.82 20.40 9.08
C ARG A 221 -5.82 19.69 10.43
N ASN A 222 -6.20 18.41 10.45
CA ASN A 222 -6.39 17.67 11.69
C ASN A 222 -5.23 16.69 11.91
N GLU A 223 -4.53 16.86 13.02
CA GLU A 223 -3.66 15.82 13.55
C GLU A 223 -4.43 14.98 14.56
N TYR A 224 -4.31 13.66 14.44
CA TYR A 224 -4.99 12.74 15.34
C TYR A 224 -3.97 11.98 16.17
N THR A 225 -4.28 11.83 17.45
CA THR A 225 -3.66 10.86 18.33
C THR A 225 -4.42 9.53 18.26
N ARG A 226 -3.77 8.45 18.69
CA ARG A 226 -4.41 7.14 18.85
C ARG A 226 -5.66 7.21 19.75
N THR A 227 -5.59 7.93 20.87
CA THR A 227 -6.72 8.07 21.81
C THR A 227 -7.89 8.81 21.18
N GLU A 228 -7.63 9.86 20.40
CA GLU A 228 -8.67 10.58 19.66
C GLU A 228 -9.32 9.69 18.61
N LEU A 229 -8.56 8.88 17.87
CA LEU A 229 -9.12 7.95 16.88
C LEU A 229 -9.98 6.86 17.55
N ILE A 230 -9.55 6.29 18.68
CA ILE A 230 -10.37 5.31 19.41
C ILE A 230 -11.72 5.92 19.79
N ARG A 231 -11.71 7.14 20.33
CA ARG A 231 -12.92 7.86 20.73
C ARG A 231 -13.79 8.23 19.54
N LEU A 232 -13.21 8.83 18.50
CA LEU A 232 -13.90 9.30 17.31
C LEU A 232 -14.60 8.15 16.59
N LEU A 233 -13.93 7.01 16.46
CA LEU A 233 -14.41 5.86 15.71
C LEU A 233 -15.27 4.90 16.57
N ASN A 234 -15.53 5.24 17.83
CA ASN A 234 -16.25 4.41 18.80
C ASN A 234 -15.69 2.98 18.90
N LEU A 235 -14.36 2.86 18.91
CA LEU A 235 -13.66 1.58 18.96
C LEU A 235 -13.52 1.08 20.41
N PRO A 236 -13.46 -0.25 20.63
CA PRO A 236 -13.21 -0.77 21.96
C PRO A 236 -11.86 -0.26 22.49
N PRO A 237 -11.75 0.04 23.80
CA PRO A 237 -10.48 0.40 24.41
C PRO A 237 -9.48 -0.75 24.23
N GLU A 238 -8.20 -0.42 24.03
CA GLU A 238 -7.18 -1.46 23.85
C GLU A 238 -7.05 -2.32 25.11
N PRO A 239 -6.73 -3.61 24.96
CA PRO A 239 -6.35 -4.43 26.10
C PRO A 239 -5.10 -3.79 26.75
N ILE A 240 -5.17 -3.53 28.05
CA ILE A 240 -3.99 -3.19 28.84
C ILE A 240 -3.20 -4.50 28.97
N PHE A 241 -2.13 -4.65 28.19
CA PHE A 241 -1.19 -5.77 28.29
C PHE A 241 -0.09 -5.46 29.29
#